data_AF-A0A2E9K1P5-F1
#
_entry.id   AF-A0A2E9K1P5-F1
#
_cell.length_a   1.000
_cell.length_b   1.000
_cell.length_c   1.000
_cell.angle_alpha   90.00
_cell.angle_beta   90.00
_cell.angle_gamma   90.00
#
_symmetry.space_group_name_H-M   'P 1'
#
loop_
_entity.id
_entity.type
_entity.pdbx_description
1 polymer ?
#
loop_
_entity_poly.entity_id
_entity_poly.type
_entity_poly.pdbx_seq_one_letter_code
_entity_poly.pdbx_strand_id
1 'polypeptide(L)' 'MVCKDLKSSDIYTPAAFHNALLIYAAIGGSTSAQPHILAISHYVKGMQLSIADWQIGRKVPMIVNYQPNTEE' A
#
# COMPACT_ATOMS: atom_id res chain seq x y z
N MET A 1 -11.40 0.55 17.79
CA MET A 1 -12.18 1.46 16.92
C MET A 1 -13.38 2.03 17.67
N VAL A 2 -14.37 1.21 18.04
CA VAL A 2 -15.66 1.70 18.60
C VAL A 2 -15.53 2.56 19.87
N CYS A 3 -14.81 2.10 20.91
CA CYS A 3 -14.64 2.90 22.13
C CYS A 3 -13.86 4.20 21.94
N LYS A 4 -13.12 4.34 20.83
CA LYS A 4 -12.34 5.54 20.46
C LYS A 4 -12.96 6.30 19.28
N ASP A 5 -14.15 5.90 18.81
CA ASP A 5 -14.79 6.34 17.56
C ASP A 5 -13.86 6.44 16.33
N LEU A 6 -12.86 5.55 16.24
CA LEU A 6 -11.94 5.49 15.11
C LEU A 6 -12.60 4.79 13.91
N LYS A 7 -12.78 5.53 12.81
CA LYS A 7 -13.39 5.10 11.55
C LYS A 7 -12.32 4.83 10.50
N SER A 8 -12.66 4.05 9.48
CA SER A 8 -11.74 3.79 8.36
C SER A 8 -11.29 5.08 7.66
N SER A 9 -12.15 6.10 7.59
CA SER A 9 -11.83 7.43 7.08
C SER A 9 -10.69 8.12 7.85
N ASP A 10 -10.52 7.78 9.11
CA ASP A 10 -9.50 8.38 9.97
C ASP A 10 -8.13 7.72 9.76
N ILE A 11 -8.11 6.54 9.13
CA ILE A 11 -6.91 5.73 8.87
C ILE A 11 -6.51 5.85 7.39
N TYR A 12 -7.48 5.82 6.49
CA TYR A 12 -7.31 5.87 5.03
C TYR A 12 -6.97 7.29 4.57
N THR A 13 -5.78 7.73 4.95
CA THR A 13 -5.21 9.03 4.58
C THR A 13 -4.21 8.88 3.44
N PRO A 14 -3.90 9.97 2.70
CA PRO A 14 -2.85 9.93 1.67
C PRO A 14 -1.51 9.38 2.18
N ALA A 15 -1.15 9.72 3.43
CA ALA A 15 0.06 9.20 4.08
C ALA A 15 -0.01 7.69 4.31
N ALA A 16 -1.16 7.14 4.69
CA ALA A 16 -1.32 5.71 4.87
C ALA A 16 -1.16 4.93 3.56
N PHE A 17 -1.68 5.45 2.45
CA PHE A 17 -1.51 4.83 1.14
C PHE A 17 -0.08 4.94 0.61
N HIS A 18 0.58 6.09 0.82
CA HIS A 18 2.01 6.23 0.54
C HIS A 18 2.84 5.21 1.33
N ASN A 19 2.58 5.07 2.63
CA ASN A 19 3.24 4.08 3.47
C ASN A 19 2.95 2.65 2.97
N ALA A 20 1.71 2.36 2.54
CA ALA A 20 1.35 1.06 1.98
C ALA A 20 2.13 0.75 0.70
N LEU A 21 2.29 1.72 -0.21
CA LEU A 21 3.10 1.56 -1.44
C LEU A 21 4.57 1.25 -1.12
N LEU A 22 5.16 1.97 -0.14
CA LEU A 22 6.55 1.77 0.28
C LEU A 22 6.75 0.41 0.94
N ILE A 23 5.88 0.04 1.89
CA ILE A 23 5.95 -1.26 2.57
C ILE A 23 5.76 -2.39 1.56
N TYR A 24 4.78 -2.25 0.67
CA TYR A 24 4.52 -3.23 -0.37
C TYR A 24 5.75 -3.46 -1.27
N ALA A 25 6.47 -2.39 -1.63
CA ALA A 25 7.73 -2.51 -2.36
C ALA A 25 8.82 -3.18 -1.51
N ALA A 26 8.95 -2.80 -0.25
CA ALA A 26 9.95 -3.33 0.68
C ALA A 26 9.79 -4.84 0.94
N ILE A 27 8.56 -5.35 0.92
CA ILE A 27 8.30 -6.79 1.10
C ILE A 27 8.29 -7.57 -0.22
N GLY A 28 8.26 -6.91 -1.39
CA GLY A 28 8.10 -7.62 -2.66
C GLY A 28 6.70 -8.24 -2.81
N GLY A 29 5.67 -7.45 -2.51
CA GLY A 29 4.28 -7.93 -2.47
C GLY A 29 3.75 -8.47 -3.81
N SER A 30 2.66 -9.24 -3.74
CA SER A 30 2.03 -9.86 -4.91
C SER A 30 1.41 -8.83 -5.85
N THR A 31 1.74 -8.91 -7.14
CA THR A 31 1.18 -8.03 -8.19
C THR A 31 -0.35 -7.97 -8.20
N SER A 32 -1.02 -9.01 -7.69
CA SER A 32 -2.48 -9.03 -7.49
C SER A 32 -2.99 -7.97 -6.51
N ALA A 33 -2.19 -7.52 -5.54
CA ALA A 33 -2.58 -6.51 -4.58
C ALA A 33 -2.64 -5.10 -5.19
N GLN A 34 -1.91 -4.84 -6.27
CA GLN A 34 -1.88 -3.52 -6.92
C GLN A 34 -3.28 -3.01 -7.34
N PRO A 35 -4.09 -3.77 -8.11
CA PRO A 35 -5.44 -3.34 -8.45
C PRO A 35 -6.36 -3.20 -7.24
N HIS A 36 -6.18 -4.01 -6.20
CA HIS A 36 -6.97 -3.90 -4.97
C HIS A 36 -6.67 -2.62 -4.19
N ILE A 37 -5.40 -2.26 -4.03
CA ILE A 37 -5.00 -1.00 -3.36
C ILE A 37 -5.52 0.21 -4.13
N LEU A 38 -5.42 0.18 -5.47
CA LEU A 38 -6.02 1.21 -6.34
C LEU A 38 -7.54 1.31 -6.13
N ALA A 39 -8.26 0.17 -6.13
CA ALA A 39 -9.71 0.15 -5.93
C ALA A 39 -10.14 0.71 -4.56
N ILE A 40 -9.43 0.32 -3.49
CA ILE A 40 -9.70 0.84 -2.14
C ILE A 40 -9.45 2.35 -2.09
N SER A 41 -8.37 2.84 -2.73
CA SER A 41 -8.05 4.27 -2.74
C SER A 41 -9.18 5.12 -3.35
N HIS A 42 -9.83 4.62 -4.41
CA HIS A 42 -10.93 5.31 -5.09
C HIS A 42 -12.25 5.31 -4.30
N TYR A 43 -12.42 4.40 -3.35
CA TYR A 43 -13.55 4.42 -2.44
C TYR A 43 -13.43 5.54 -1.39
N VAL A 44 -12.21 6.01 -1.13
CA VAL A 44 -11.93 7.02 -0.11
C VAL A 44 -12.14 8.42 -0.69
N LYS A 45 -13.02 9.20 -0.05
CA LYS A 45 -13.34 10.56 -0.48
C LYS A 45 -12.08 11.44 -0.52
N GLY A 46 -11.82 12.05 -1.67
CA GLY A 46 -10.73 13.00 -1.86
C GLY A 46 -9.36 12.36 -2.11
N MET A 47 -9.31 11.04 -2.34
CA MET A 47 -8.08 10.33 -2.68
C MET A 47 -8.15 9.79 -4.10
N GLN A 48 -7.06 9.98 -4.85
CA GLN A 48 -6.88 9.43 -6.19
C GLN A 48 -5.47 8.89 -6.27
N LEU A 49 -5.38 7.56 -6.30
CA LEU A 49 -4.12 6.86 -6.47
C LEU A 49 -4.11 6.32 -7.90
N SER A 50 -3.02 6.54 -8.59
CA SER A 50 -2.83 6.19 -9.99
C SER A 50 -1.79 5.09 -10.14
N ILE A 51 -1.72 4.51 -11.33
CA ILE A 51 -0.67 3.53 -11.66
C ILE A 51 0.73 4.19 -11.61
N ALA A 52 0.82 5.51 -11.82
CA ALA A 52 2.09 6.22 -11.76
C ALA A 52 2.65 6.33 -10.32
N ASP A 53 1.82 6.22 -9.29
CA ASP A 53 2.27 6.36 -7.90
C ASP A 53 3.12 5.17 -7.41
N TRP A 54 3.02 4.01 -8.05
CA TRP A 54 3.87 2.85 -7.77
C TRP A 54 5.36 3.11 -8.00
N GLN A 55 5.70 4.17 -8.75
CA GLN A 55 7.07 4.60 -9.00
C GLN A 55 7.84 4.94 -7.72
N ILE A 56 7.13 5.32 -6.65
CA ILE A 56 7.74 5.67 -5.36
C ILE A 56 8.48 4.50 -4.72
N GLY A 57 8.02 3.28 -4.98
CA GLY A 57 8.65 2.04 -4.50
C GLY A 57 9.97 1.69 -5.20
N ARG A 58 10.32 2.31 -6.34
CA ARG A 58 11.50 1.92 -7.12
C ARG A 58 12.83 2.04 -6.39
N LYS A 59 12.92 2.96 -5.42
CA LYS A 59 14.13 3.19 -4.62
C LYS A 59 14.13 2.40 -3.31
N VAL A 60 13.04 1.67 -3.02
CA VAL A 60 12.89 0.93 -1.77
C VAL A 60 13.54 -0.45 -1.96
N PRO A 61 14.56 -0.81 -1.17
CA PRO A 61 15.14 -2.15 -1.23
C PRO A 61 14.14 -3.18 -0.70
N MET A 62 14.17 -4.39 -1.27
CA MET A 62 13.45 -5.52 -0.70
C MET A 62 14.19 -6.00 0.56
N ILE A 63 13.51 -6.03 1.70
CA ILE A 63 14.10 -6.33 3.00
C ILE A 63 13.58 -7.62 3.64
N VAL A 64 12.63 -8.29 2.98
CA VAL A 64 12.03 -9.53 3.48
C VAL A 64 12.36 -10.68 2.55
N ASN A 65 12.96 -11.74 3.09
CA ASN A 65 13.23 -12.99 2.39
C ASN A 65 12.05 -13.95 2.63
N TYR A 66 11.08 -14.00 1.72
CA TYR A 66 9.95 -14.92 1.79
C TYR A 66 9.49 -15.41 0.42
N GLN A 67 8.85 -16.59 0.39
CA GLN A 67 8.35 -17.23 -0.83
C GLN A 67 7.31 -16.35 -1.55
N PRO A 68 7.44 -16.08 -2.86
CA PRO A 68 8.28 -16.79 -3.83
C PRO A 68 9.66 -16.16 -4.09
N ASN A 69 9.98 -15.03 -3.44
CA ASN A 69 11.17 -14.23 -3.73
C ASN A 69 12.37 -14.60 -2.84
N THR A 70 12.52 -15.88 -2.49
CA THR A 70 13.63 -16.33 -1.64
C THR A 70 14.94 -16.38 -2.41
N GLU A 71 16.03 -15.97 -1.76
CA GLU A 71 17.39 -16.30 -2.25
C GLU A 71 17.62 -17.83 -2.10
N GLU A 72 18.31 -18.45 -3.07
CA GLU A 72 18.78 -19.84 -2.99
C GLU A 72 19.86 -20.03 -1.91
#